data_AF-H9BQV9-F1
#
_entry.id   AF-H9BQV9-F1
#
_cell.length_a   1.000
_cell.length_b   1.000
_cell.length_c   1.000
_cell.angle_alpha   90.00
_cell.angle_beta   90.00
_cell.angle_gamma   90.00
#
_symmetry.space_group_name_H-M   'P 1'
#
loop_
_entity.id
_entity.type
_entity.pdbx_description
1 polymer ?
#
loop_
_entity_poly.entity_id
_entity_poly.type
_entity_poly.pdbx_seq_one_letter_code
_entity_poly.pdbx_strand_id
1 'polypeptide(L)'
;MGSAQNIDSIVDLNLSEVETQITNIWKMTWEQVLLLALYSRRQYFEKDAFFFRQRMRLIHALETLKQKRVYSLGSSTNAQKFLEQYIKILKKVEDGCGSNDILEHLFDDENDEKVAHGQQNKTIKKIISEAIEREGIAFPKASREMFYSYYMMYKALKDLIYTLQLALIYRPPNIEEVYCDCMVELFEKSLKGFGSESIEDFLSRSESMGELSSKQYIESELKSFTSFFTVEKNKNQLHQLFYQRLIGGNPSNEDFEEYSQFTGVGEWAKKVFNELSLVGDREKTGFDDFYTFEEKNNRLQISLHKEQISDLSNLGLLQSLFDEIATQVEVREGSSNKRSEMILSRDIVDSVERISDWYIQNSVDMFSRINQIPKFLAYILKFDTEHALGIFDVQIGGVNLDGRGLNGFNRPKKTSEKNFLISVIIKYCLYHNMDFRTLYLNYIYTSPISNNKSTVENSMAFIKYFEENIKENIDFDGNEILKEWADLAETKDDRKGSKTQDEIDSKVHNRVTNRFKRMPRHQSSKSFTSDYLDSEDLLNNLIKKQKYQSSTGKTVAYPFNSSFPLPLWVTRIN
;
A
#
# COMPACT_ATOMS: atom_id res chain seq x y z
N MET A 1 28.42 41.90 -1.56
CA MET A 1 27.12 41.22 -1.46
C MET A 1 27.17 40.05 -2.43
N GLY A 2 27.64 38.89 -1.95
CA GLY A 2 27.79 37.69 -2.77
C GLY A 2 26.45 37.00 -2.90
N SER A 3 26.05 36.68 -4.13
CA SER A 3 24.96 35.75 -4.39
C SER A 3 25.29 34.43 -3.70
N ALA A 4 24.41 33.96 -2.81
CA ALA A 4 24.48 32.59 -2.33
C ALA A 4 24.43 31.67 -3.56
N GLN A 5 25.56 31.07 -3.91
CA GLN A 5 25.60 30.01 -4.91
C GLN A 5 24.86 28.84 -4.29
N ASN A 6 23.60 28.67 -4.67
CA ASN A 6 22.73 27.64 -4.13
C ASN A 6 23.25 26.29 -4.61
N ILE A 7 23.17 25.27 -3.75
CA ILE A 7 23.60 23.89 -4.06
C ILE A 7 22.95 23.38 -5.37
N ASP A 8 21.75 23.87 -5.68
CA ASP A 8 21.02 23.65 -6.93
C ASP A 8 21.81 24.02 -8.21
N SER A 9 22.76 24.96 -8.13
CA SER A 9 23.54 25.45 -9.27
C SER A 9 24.68 24.53 -9.71
N ILE A 10 24.97 23.46 -8.96
CA ILE A 10 26.11 22.58 -9.23
C ILE A 10 25.80 21.59 -10.37
N VAL A 11 24.54 21.14 -10.52
CA VAL A 11 24.18 20.00 -11.41
C VAL A 11 22.88 20.22 -12.19
N ASP A 12 22.40 21.47 -12.25
CA ASP A 12 21.26 21.89 -13.08
C ASP A 12 19.97 21.06 -12.83
N LEU A 13 19.72 20.65 -11.58
CA LEU A 13 18.55 19.83 -11.20
C LEU A 13 17.54 20.66 -10.40
N ASN A 14 16.26 20.63 -10.79
CA ASN A 14 15.19 21.32 -10.09
C ASN A 14 14.61 20.45 -8.95
N LEU A 15 15.17 20.57 -7.74
CA LEU A 15 14.76 19.76 -6.59
C LEU A 15 13.28 19.96 -6.18
N SER A 16 12.73 21.17 -6.41
CA SER A 16 11.32 21.47 -6.11
C SER A 16 10.34 20.71 -7.01
N GLU A 17 10.76 20.47 -8.26
CA GLU A 17 9.99 19.67 -9.21
C GLU A 17 10.05 18.19 -8.84
N VAL A 18 11.22 17.68 -8.46
CA VAL A 18 11.39 16.32 -7.94
C VAL A 18 10.52 16.09 -6.69
N GLU A 19 10.50 17.03 -5.74
CA GLU A 19 9.63 16.96 -4.56
C GLU A 19 8.14 16.85 -4.94
N THR A 20 7.72 17.61 -5.95
CA THR A 20 6.36 17.54 -6.50
C THR A 20 6.07 16.17 -7.11
N GLN A 21 7.01 15.62 -7.89
CA GLN A 21 6.88 14.31 -8.51
C GLN A 21 6.77 13.20 -7.46
N ILE A 22 7.63 13.19 -6.44
CA ILE A 22 7.59 12.22 -5.33
C ILE A 22 6.27 12.34 -4.55
N THR A 23 5.81 13.57 -4.31
CA THR A 23 4.51 13.82 -3.66
C THR A 23 3.35 13.28 -4.49
N ASN A 24 3.40 13.40 -5.83
CA ASN A 24 2.39 12.88 -6.73
C ASN A 24 2.34 11.34 -6.72
N ILE A 25 3.49 10.68 -6.74
CA ILE A 25 3.57 9.22 -6.61
C ILE A 25 3.00 8.76 -5.26
N TRP A 26 3.35 9.47 -4.19
CA TRP A 26 2.81 9.19 -2.86
C TRP A 26 1.28 9.33 -2.79
N LYS A 27 0.72 10.38 -3.40
CA LYS A 27 -0.74 10.55 -3.53
C LYS A 27 -1.36 9.46 -4.39
N MET A 28 -0.72 9.06 -5.49
CA MET A 28 -1.18 7.99 -6.37
C MET A 28 -1.35 6.68 -5.59
N THR A 29 -0.34 6.27 -4.83
CA THR A 29 -0.41 5.05 -3.99
C THR A 29 -1.58 5.11 -3.01
N TRP A 30 -1.76 6.24 -2.32
CA TRP A 30 -2.88 6.44 -1.41
C TRP A 30 -4.23 6.42 -2.11
N GLU A 31 -4.36 7.06 -3.27
CA GLU A 31 -5.59 7.08 -4.06
C GLU A 31 -5.99 5.67 -4.51
N GLN A 32 -5.02 4.86 -4.95
CA GLN A 32 -5.24 3.44 -5.30
C GLN A 32 -5.77 2.63 -4.10
N VAL A 33 -5.11 2.73 -2.94
CA VAL A 33 -5.51 2.01 -1.72
C VAL A 33 -6.89 2.43 -1.24
N LEU A 34 -7.18 3.74 -1.24
CA LEU A 34 -8.46 4.27 -0.79
C LEU A 34 -9.61 3.94 -1.75
N LEU A 35 -9.40 4.01 -3.07
CA LEU A 35 -10.40 3.60 -4.05
C LEU A 35 -10.74 2.12 -3.91
N LEU A 36 -9.75 1.24 -3.78
CA LEU A 36 -9.96 -0.19 -3.53
C LEU A 36 -10.77 -0.39 -2.25
N ALA A 37 -10.39 0.27 -1.15
CA ALA A 37 -11.06 0.13 0.13
C ALA A 37 -12.53 0.58 0.09
N LEU A 38 -12.82 1.70 -0.58
CA LEU A 38 -14.18 2.21 -0.76
C LEU A 38 -15.01 1.32 -1.69
N TYR A 39 -14.43 0.94 -2.82
CA TYR A 39 -15.10 0.07 -3.80
C TYR A 39 -15.51 -1.26 -3.20
N SER A 40 -14.59 -1.92 -2.49
CA SER A 40 -14.82 -3.21 -1.83
C SER A 40 -15.99 -3.17 -0.84
N ARG A 41 -16.10 -2.06 -0.09
CA ARG A 41 -17.19 -1.83 0.88
C ARG A 41 -18.52 -1.57 0.19
N ARG A 42 -18.50 -0.82 -0.92
CA ARG A 42 -19.72 -0.55 -1.71
C ARG A 42 -20.36 -1.84 -2.22
N GLN A 43 -19.57 -2.87 -2.55
CA GLN A 43 -20.08 -4.15 -3.04
C GLN A 43 -21.06 -4.84 -2.09
N TYR A 44 -21.00 -4.56 -0.78
CA TYR A 44 -21.91 -5.10 0.23
C TYR A 44 -23.34 -4.53 0.19
N PHE A 45 -23.59 -3.52 -0.63
CA PHE A 45 -24.87 -2.80 -0.74
C PHE A 45 -25.48 -2.86 -2.13
N GLU A 46 -24.84 -3.61 -3.04
CA GLU A 46 -25.33 -3.79 -4.39
C GLU A 46 -26.36 -4.93 -4.48
N LYS A 47 -27.04 -5.05 -5.63
CA LYS A 47 -28.09 -6.07 -5.84
C LYS A 47 -27.59 -7.49 -5.58
N ASP A 48 -26.34 -7.77 -5.95
CA ASP A 48 -25.71 -9.09 -5.80
C ASP A 48 -24.83 -9.20 -4.53
N ALA A 49 -25.03 -8.33 -3.54
CA ALA A 49 -24.21 -8.25 -2.32
C ALA A 49 -24.11 -9.58 -1.56
N PHE A 50 -25.18 -10.38 -1.53
CA PHE A 50 -25.14 -11.70 -0.91
C PHE A 50 -24.09 -12.61 -1.57
N PHE A 51 -24.05 -12.64 -2.91
CA PHE A 51 -23.09 -13.47 -3.64
C PHE A 51 -21.66 -12.93 -3.53
N PHE A 52 -21.50 -11.60 -3.49
CA PHE A 52 -20.21 -10.98 -3.17
C PHE A 52 -19.69 -11.45 -1.81
N ARG A 53 -20.53 -11.42 -0.77
CA ARG A 53 -20.16 -11.93 0.58
C ARG A 53 -19.74 -13.39 0.52
N GLN A 54 -20.46 -14.24 -0.19
CA GLN A 54 -20.12 -15.66 -0.31
C GLN A 54 -18.76 -15.88 -0.99
N ARG A 55 -18.40 -15.05 -1.98
CA ARG A 55 -17.06 -15.07 -2.58
C ARG A 55 -15.97 -14.65 -1.58
N MET A 56 -16.19 -13.59 -0.79
CA MET A 56 -15.25 -13.19 0.27
C MET A 56 -15.06 -14.29 1.32
N ARG A 57 -16.14 -14.99 1.69
CA ARG A 57 -16.09 -16.14 2.62
C ARG A 57 -15.29 -17.31 2.05
N LEU A 58 -15.40 -17.58 0.75
CA LEU A 58 -14.58 -18.58 0.08
C LEU A 58 -13.09 -18.24 0.18
N ILE A 59 -12.72 -17.01 -0.19
CA ILE A 59 -11.33 -16.55 -0.11
C ILE A 59 -10.82 -16.64 1.33
N HIS A 60 -11.63 -16.24 2.30
CA HIS A 60 -11.28 -16.37 3.72
C HIS A 60 -11.04 -17.81 4.16
N ALA A 61 -11.92 -18.74 3.77
CA ALA A 61 -11.78 -20.16 4.11
C ALA A 61 -10.49 -20.74 3.52
N LEU A 62 -10.17 -20.37 2.27
CA LEU A 62 -8.95 -20.75 1.57
C LEU A 62 -7.70 -20.21 2.27
N GLU A 63 -7.69 -18.92 2.63
CA GLU A 63 -6.59 -18.29 3.38
C GLU A 63 -6.38 -18.93 4.76
N THR A 64 -7.46 -19.23 5.47
CA THR A 64 -7.38 -19.91 6.76
C THR A 64 -6.77 -21.32 6.63
N LEU A 65 -7.10 -22.06 5.57
CA LEU A 65 -6.51 -23.36 5.29
C LEU A 65 -5.03 -23.24 4.92
N LYS A 66 -4.66 -22.25 4.09
CA LYS A 66 -3.27 -21.94 3.73
C LYS A 66 -2.43 -21.68 4.96
N GLN A 67 -2.86 -20.76 5.84
CA GLN A 67 -2.16 -20.43 7.07
C GLN A 67 -1.98 -21.66 7.97
N LYS A 68 -3.06 -22.41 8.25
CA LYS A 68 -2.99 -23.62 9.09
C LYS A 68 -1.98 -24.64 8.57
N ARG A 69 -1.83 -24.76 7.24
CA ARG A 69 -0.95 -25.74 6.60
C ARG A 69 0.51 -25.32 6.50
N VAL A 70 0.79 -24.04 6.29
CA VAL A 70 2.16 -23.49 6.36
C VAL A 70 2.78 -23.80 7.72
N TYR A 71 1.99 -23.80 8.80
CA TYR A 71 2.47 -24.12 10.15
C TYR A 71 2.41 -25.62 10.53
N SER A 72 1.68 -26.48 9.80
CA SER A 72 1.40 -27.87 10.22
C SER A 72 2.01 -28.96 9.34
N LEU A 73 2.44 -28.67 8.12
CA LEU A 73 2.96 -29.69 7.18
C LEU A 73 4.48 -29.58 7.07
N GLY A 74 5.18 -30.50 7.73
CA GLY A 74 6.64 -30.63 7.72
C GLY A 74 7.25 -31.08 6.38
N SER A 75 6.61 -30.84 5.22
CA SER A 75 7.26 -30.99 3.91
C SER A 75 6.87 -29.85 2.96
N SER A 76 7.88 -29.25 2.32
CA SER A 76 7.73 -28.13 1.37
C SER A 76 6.83 -28.49 0.17
N THR A 77 6.84 -29.76 -0.25
CA THR A 77 6.09 -30.25 -1.42
C THR A 77 4.57 -30.20 -1.24
N ASN A 78 4.06 -30.53 -0.04
CA ASN A 78 2.62 -30.50 0.22
C ASN A 78 2.08 -29.08 0.34
N ALA A 79 2.89 -28.15 0.85
CA ALA A 79 2.55 -26.74 0.89
C ALA A 79 2.45 -26.15 -0.53
N GLN A 80 3.36 -26.54 -1.43
CA GLN A 80 3.35 -26.11 -2.82
C GLN A 80 2.11 -26.63 -3.59
N LYS A 81 1.79 -27.92 -3.48
CA LYS A 81 0.57 -28.49 -4.10
C LYS A 81 -0.71 -27.84 -3.59
N PHE A 82 -0.75 -27.49 -2.29
CA PHE A 82 -1.88 -26.74 -1.74
C PHE A 82 -1.97 -25.35 -2.35
N LEU A 83 -0.84 -24.65 -2.45
CA LEU A 83 -0.76 -23.34 -3.07
C LEU A 83 -1.24 -23.37 -4.53
N GLU A 84 -0.89 -24.40 -5.31
CA GLU A 84 -1.36 -24.58 -6.68
C GLU A 84 -2.90 -24.72 -6.76
N GLN A 85 -3.51 -25.54 -5.89
CA GLN A 85 -4.98 -25.67 -5.87
C GLN A 85 -5.65 -24.39 -5.39
N TYR A 86 -5.08 -23.73 -4.39
CA TYR A 86 -5.52 -22.45 -3.88
C TYR A 86 -5.54 -21.39 -5.01
N ILE A 87 -4.45 -21.25 -5.77
CA ILE A 87 -4.36 -20.30 -6.91
C ILE A 87 -5.40 -20.66 -7.98
N LYS A 88 -5.55 -21.95 -8.33
CA LYS A 88 -6.55 -22.40 -9.32
C LYS A 88 -7.98 -22.03 -8.95
N ILE A 89 -8.34 -22.16 -7.67
CA ILE A 89 -9.69 -21.82 -7.20
C ILE A 89 -9.89 -20.31 -7.18
N LEU A 90 -8.89 -19.55 -6.73
CA LEU A 90 -8.95 -18.08 -6.81
C LEU A 90 -9.14 -17.62 -8.25
N LYS A 91 -8.37 -18.14 -9.20
CA LYS A 91 -8.54 -17.82 -10.62
C LYS A 91 -9.97 -18.07 -11.10
N LYS A 92 -10.58 -19.20 -10.74
CA LYS A 92 -12.01 -19.45 -11.04
C LYS A 92 -12.95 -18.41 -10.41
N VAL A 93 -12.68 -17.95 -9.19
CA VAL A 93 -13.49 -16.89 -8.56
C VAL A 93 -13.39 -15.58 -9.34
N GLU A 94 -12.21 -15.29 -9.86
CA GLU A 94 -11.83 -14.06 -10.55
C GLU A 94 -12.36 -14.04 -11.98
N ASP A 95 -12.37 -15.18 -12.66
CA ASP A 95 -13.06 -15.44 -13.93
C ASP A 95 -14.61 -15.40 -13.78
N GLY A 96 -15.10 -15.13 -12.57
CA GLY A 96 -16.52 -15.02 -12.27
C GLY A 96 -17.26 -16.35 -12.22
N CYS A 97 -16.57 -17.50 -12.17
CA CYS A 97 -17.21 -18.82 -12.07
C CYS A 97 -18.13 -18.93 -10.83
N GLY A 98 -19.14 -19.78 -10.91
CA GLY A 98 -20.03 -20.09 -9.79
C GLY A 98 -19.43 -21.15 -8.85
N SER A 99 -20.06 -21.34 -7.68
CA SER A 99 -19.61 -22.36 -6.72
C SER A 99 -19.69 -23.78 -7.29
N ASN A 100 -20.61 -24.06 -8.22
CA ASN A 100 -20.73 -25.37 -8.87
C ASN A 100 -19.52 -25.68 -9.76
N ASP A 101 -19.03 -24.71 -10.55
CA ASP A 101 -17.85 -24.87 -11.41
C ASP A 101 -16.56 -25.11 -10.60
N ILE A 102 -16.53 -24.57 -9.38
CA ILE A 102 -15.45 -24.77 -8.42
C ILE A 102 -15.55 -26.15 -7.79
N LEU A 103 -16.75 -26.57 -7.38
CA LEU A 103 -16.99 -27.90 -6.81
C LEU A 103 -16.71 -29.01 -7.82
N GLU A 104 -17.09 -28.84 -9.09
CA GLU A 104 -16.76 -29.78 -10.16
C GLU A 104 -15.25 -30.00 -10.29
N HIS A 105 -14.45 -28.94 -10.26
CA HIS A 105 -12.99 -29.02 -10.23
C HIS A 105 -12.46 -29.75 -8.99
N LEU A 106 -13.12 -29.58 -7.84
CA LEU A 106 -12.73 -30.20 -6.57
C LEU A 106 -13.13 -31.68 -6.49
N PHE A 107 -14.18 -32.10 -7.19
CA PHE A 107 -14.64 -33.49 -7.24
C PHE A 107 -13.93 -34.36 -8.29
N ASP A 108 -13.11 -33.75 -9.16
CA ASP A 108 -12.19 -34.49 -10.02
C ASP A 108 -10.88 -34.80 -9.27
N ASP A 109 -10.89 -35.85 -8.45
CA ASP A 109 -9.79 -36.25 -7.56
C ASP A 109 -9.00 -37.48 -8.02
N GLU A 110 -9.15 -37.90 -9.28
CA GLU A 110 -8.49 -39.09 -9.85
C GLU A 110 -6.94 -39.04 -9.80
N ASN A 111 -6.36 -37.84 -9.75
CA ASN A 111 -4.91 -37.60 -9.75
C ASN A 111 -4.38 -36.85 -8.52
N ASP A 112 -5.20 -36.61 -7.49
CA ASP A 112 -4.78 -35.80 -6.33
C ASP A 112 -4.19 -36.68 -5.21
N GLU A 113 -3.01 -36.31 -4.72
CA GLU A 113 -2.33 -37.08 -3.66
C GLU A 113 -3.01 -36.89 -2.30
N LYS A 114 -3.03 -37.96 -1.50
CA LYS A 114 -3.58 -37.91 -0.14
C LYS A 114 -2.55 -37.35 0.83
N VAL A 115 -2.98 -36.38 1.62
CA VAL A 115 -2.21 -35.75 2.69
C VAL A 115 -2.88 -35.99 4.04
N ALA A 116 -2.08 -36.07 5.10
CA ALA A 116 -2.59 -36.21 6.46
C ALA A 116 -3.40 -34.97 6.87
N HIS A 117 -4.62 -35.18 7.34
CA HIS A 117 -5.53 -34.13 7.81
C HIS A 117 -6.30 -34.61 9.05
N GLY A 118 -5.84 -34.18 10.22
CA GLY A 118 -6.35 -34.72 11.49
C GLY A 118 -6.01 -36.21 11.62
N GLN A 119 -7.03 -37.05 11.83
CA GLN A 119 -6.89 -38.50 11.95
C GLN A 119 -7.03 -39.25 10.60
N GLN A 120 -7.21 -38.55 9.48
CA GLN A 120 -7.51 -39.17 8.18
C GLN A 120 -6.56 -38.68 7.08
N ASN A 121 -6.36 -39.52 6.06
CA ASN A 121 -5.68 -39.14 4.82
C ASN A 121 -6.70 -38.70 3.77
N LYS A 122 -6.67 -37.42 3.37
CA LYS A 122 -7.61 -36.83 2.40
C LYS A 122 -6.83 -36.12 1.30
N THR A 123 -7.40 -36.03 0.10
CA THR A 123 -6.83 -35.20 -0.98
C THR A 123 -6.95 -33.72 -0.61
N ILE A 124 -6.12 -32.86 -1.21
CA ILE A 124 -6.17 -31.41 -0.98
C ILE A 124 -7.53 -30.87 -1.42
N LYS A 125 -7.99 -31.29 -2.60
CA LYS A 125 -9.30 -30.89 -3.13
C LYS A 125 -10.44 -31.25 -2.19
N LYS A 126 -10.44 -32.45 -1.60
CA LYS A 126 -11.45 -32.88 -0.62
C LYS A 126 -11.44 -32.04 0.65
N ILE A 127 -10.27 -31.63 1.13
CA ILE A 127 -10.17 -30.77 2.33
C ILE A 127 -10.76 -29.39 2.04
N ILE A 128 -10.58 -28.89 0.82
CA ILE A 128 -11.17 -27.61 0.40
C ILE A 128 -12.69 -27.74 0.23
N SER A 129 -13.19 -28.79 -0.43
CA SER A 129 -14.64 -28.99 -0.61
C SER A 129 -15.37 -29.14 0.73
N GLU A 130 -14.81 -29.91 1.67
CA GLU A 130 -15.37 -30.03 3.04
C GLU A 130 -15.41 -28.68 3.77
N ALA A 131 -14.43 -27.79 3.53
CA ALA A 131 -14.45 -26.45 4.08
C ALA A 131 -15.56 -25.59 3.45
N ILE A 132 -15.76 -25.66 2.13
CA ILE A 132 -16.85 -24.97 1.41
C ILE A 132 -18.21 -25.43 1.95
N GLU A 133 -18.41 -26.74 2.10
CA GLU A 133 -19.63 -27.33 2.63
C GLU A 133 -19.89 -26.93 4.08
N ARG A 134 -18.88 -27.03 4.95
CA ARG A 134 -18.99 -26.66 6.37
C ARG A 134 -19.40 -25.21 6.56
N GLU A 135 -18.85 -24.31 5.74
CA GLU A 135 -19.19 -22.89 5.80
C GLU A 135 -20.49 -22.56 5.02
N GLY A 136 -21.09 -23.52 4.31
CA GLY A 136 -22.31 -23.29 3.53
C GLY A 136 -22.12 -22.24 2.44
N ILE A 137 -21.02 -22.30 1.72
CA ILE A 137 -20.65 -21.31 0.70
C ILE A 137 -21.27 -21.72 -0.65
N ALA A 138 -22.15 -20.88 -1.18
CA ALA A 138 -22.78 -21.07 -2.48
C ALA A 138 -23.05 -19.73 -3.18
N PHE A 139 -22.77 -19.66 -4.47
CA PHE A 139 -22.99 -18.45 -5.27
C PHE A 139 -23.08 -18.79 -6.77
N PRO A 140 -23.89 -18.06 -7.56
CA PRO A 140 -23.96 -18.24 -9.00
C PRO A 140 -22.73 -17.64 -9.69
N LYS A 141 -22.63 -17.90 -11.00
CA LYS A 141 -21.70 -17.18 -11.88
C LYS A 141 -21.92 -15.67 -11.75
N ALA A 142 -20.84 -14.90 -11.72
CA ALA A 142 -20.90 -13.45 -11.63
C ALA A 142 -21.60 -12.88 -12.88
N SER A 143 -22.52 -11.96 -12.66
CA SER A 143 -23.29 -11.25 -13.69
C SER A 143 -22.51 -10.09 -14.32
N ARG A 144 -21.47 -9.62 -13.64
CA ARG A 144 -20.66 -8.46 -14.00
C ARG A 144 -19.19 -8.69 -13.67
N GLU A 145 -18.35 -8.00 -14.41
CA GLU A 145 -16.92 -7.88 -14.14
C GLU A 145 -16.67 -6.87 -13.02
N MET A 146 -15.72 -7.17 -12.15
CA MET A 146 -15.29 -6.29 -11.07
C MET A 146 -14.10 -5.44 -11.52
N PHE A 147 -13.99 -4.20 -11.01
CA PHE A 147 -12.82 -3.36 -11.33
C PHE A 147 -11.53 -3.79 -10.64
N TYR A 148 -11.65 -4.52 -9.54
CA TYR A 148 -10.53 -5.03 -8.76
C TYR A 148 -10.72 -6.53 -8.57
N SER A 149 -9.62 -7.26 -8.38
CA SER A 149 -9.68 -8.69 -8.06
C SER A 149 -10.43 -8.92 -6.75
N TYR A 150 -11.16 -10.02 -6.67
CA TYR A 150 -11.81 -10.45 -5.44
C TYR A 150 -10.80 -10.67 -4.30
N TYR A 151 -9.58 -11.13 -4.60
CA TYR A 151 -8.53 -11.25 -3.59
C TYR A 151 -8.10 -9.89 -3.03
N MET A 152 -7.84 -8.89 -3.87
CA MET A 152 -7.51 -7.53 -3.41
C MET A 152 -8.64 -6.92 -2.58
N MET A 153 -9.88 -7.11 -3.03
CA MET A 153 -11.05 -6.66 -2.27
C MET A 153 -11.14 -7.34 -0.91
N TYR A 154 -10.89 -8.65 -0.84
CA TYR A 154 -10.82 -9.40 0.41
C TYR A 154 -9.73 -8.84 1.34
N LYS A 155 -8.51 -8.59 0.85
CA LYS A 155 -7.41 -8.01 1.65
C LYS A 155 -7.74 -6.61 2.17
N ALA A 156 -8.31 -5.75 1.33
CA ALA A 156 -8.72 -4.39 1.72
C ALA A 156 -9.88 -4.33 2.73
N LEU A 157 -10.65 -5.42 2.84
CA LEU A 157 -11.68 -5.60 3.87
C LEU A 157 -11.09 -6.19 5.14
N LYS A 158 -10.35 -7.29 5.01
CA LYS A 158 -9.89 -8.11 6.13
C LYS A 158 -8.70 -7.53 6.88
N ASP A 159 -7.72 -7.05 6.14
CA ASP A 159 -6.41 -6.64 6.66
C ASP A 159 -6.22 -5.11 6.58
N LEU A 160 -7.34 -4.36 6.55
CA LEU A 160 -7.34 -2.90 6.41
C LEU A 160 -6.30 -2.22 7.32
N ILE A 161 -6.31 -2.52 8.63
CA ILE A 161 -5.40 -1.85 9.58
C ILE A 161 -3.94 -2.08 9.20
N TYR A 162 -3.58 -3.30 8.84
CA TYR A 162 -2.22 -3.65 8.44
C TYR A 162 -1.81 -2.95 7.14
N THR A 163 -2.68 -2.96 6.13
CA THR A 163 -2.43 -2.22 4.88
C THR A 163 -2.27 -0.72 5.13
N LEU A 164 -3.10 -0.13 6.00
CA LEU A 164 -2.99 1.28 6.35
C LEU A 164 -1.70 1.59 7.11
N GLN A 165 -1.28 0.73 8.03
CA GLN A 165 0.02 0.84 8.72
C GLN A 165 1.16 0.85 7.71
N LEU A 166 1.19 -0.12 6.77
CA LEU A 166 2.20 -0.18 5.72
C LEU A 166 2.22 1.10 4.85
N ALA A 167 1.05 1.62 4.48
CA ALA A 167 0.95 2.86 3.72
C ALA A 167 1.43 4.09 4.52
N LEU A 168 1.25 4.09 5.84
CA LEU A 168 1.68 5.17 6.74
C LEU A 168 3.16 5.11 7.14
N ILE A 169 3.86 4.00 6.91
CA ILE A 169 5.30 3.91 7.24
C ILE A 169 6.12 4.92 6.42
N TYR A 170 5.73 5.18 5.18
CA TYR A 170 6.48 6.10 4.33
C TYR A 170 6.27 7.56 4.72
N ARG A 171 7.38 8.21 5.04
CA ARG A 171 7.49 9.65 5.21
C ARG A 171 8.30 10.17 4.03
N PRO A 172 7.73 11.06 3.18
CA PRO A 172 8.51 11.69 2.11
C PRO A 172 9.81 12.27 2.70
N PRO A 173 10.98 11.95 2.12
CA PRO A 173 12.25 12.43 2.63
C PRO A 173 12.42 13.92 2.36
N ASN A 174 13.36 14.55 3.05
CA ASN A 174 13.88 15.82 2.61
C ASN A 174 14.72 15.61 1.33
N ILE A 175 14.16 16.02 0.18
CA ILE A 175 14.77 15.81 -1.14
C ILE A 175 16.13 16.50 -1.26
N GLU A 176 16.30 17.67 -0.62
CA GLU A 176 17.57 18.40 -0.61
C GLU A 176 18.65 17.64 0.17
N GLU A 177 18.28 17.03 1.30
CA GLU A 177 19.18 16.25 2.13
C GLU A 177 19.66 14.99 1.40
N VAL A 178 18.73 14.22 0.83
CA VAL A 178 19.06 13.03 0.01
C VAL A 178 19.98 13.40 -1.16
N TYR A 179 19.73 14.54 -1.79
CA TYR A 179 20.56 15.03 -2.88
C TYR A 179 21.98 15.38 -2.43
N CYS A 180 22.11 16.08 -1.30
CA CYS A 180 23.39 16.39 -0.67
C CYS A 180 24.18 15.12 -0.30
N ASP A 181 23.52 14.14 0.29
CA ASP A 181 24.14 12.86 0.67
C ASP A 181 24.69 12.13 -0.56
N CYS A 182 23.93 12.10 -1.67
CA CYS A 182 24.37 11.49 -2.91
C CYS A 182 25.58 12.21 -3.52
N MET A 183 25.63 13.55 -3.43
CA MET A 183 26.78 14.34 -3.88
C MET A 183 28.03 14.00 -3.10
N VAL A 184 27.94 13.96 -1.77
CA VAL A 184 29.04 13.60 -0.88
C VAL A 184 29.51 12.18 -1.15
N GLU A 185 28.59 11.21 -1.22
CA GLU A 185 28.89 9.81 -1.50
C GLU A 185 29.70 9.64 -2.79
N LEU A 186 29.24 10.28 -3.88
CA LEU A 186 29.89 10.15 -5.18
C LEU A 186 31.26 10.85 -5.21
N PHE A 187 31.37 12.01 -4.56
CA PHE A 187 32.62 12.75 -4.44
C PHE A 187 33.67 11.94 -3.66
N GLU A 188 33.31 11.40 -2.49
CA GLU A 188 34.21 10.58 -1.67
C GLU A 188 34.63 9.28 -2.36
N LYS A 189 33.71 8.59 -3.05
CA LYS A 189 34.03 7.39 -3.83
C LYS A 189 35.07 7.67 -4.92
N SER A 190 35.01 8.86 -5.53
CA SER A 190 35.98 9.26 -6.55
C SER A 190 37.39 9.45 -5.97
N LEU A 191 37.49 9.92 -4.72
CA LEU A 191 38.77 10.13 -4.03
C LEU A 191 39.41 8.80 -3.62
N LYS A 192 38.61 7.82 -3.19
CA LYS A 192 39.09 6.46 -2.84
C LYS A 192 39.67 5.68 -4.04
N GLY A 193 39.39 6.12 -5.27
CA GLY A 193 39.90 5.51 -6.51
C GLY A 193 41.29 5.97 -6.97
N PHE A 194 41.86 7.02 -6.35
CA PHE A 194 43.23 7.49 -6.66
C PHE A 194 44.25 6.85 -5.71
N GLY A 195 45.45 6.51 -6.19
CA GLY A 195 46.51 5.92 -5.37
C GLY A 195 47.12 6.90 -4.37
N SER A 196 47.60 6.35 -3.25
CA SER A 196 48.08 6.97 -2.01
C SER A 196 49.20 8.02 -2.14
N GLU A 197 48.92 9.22 -1.64
CA GLU A 197 49.80 10.13 -0.85
C GLU A 197 49.03 11.42 -0.47
N SER A 198 48.00 11.80 -1.24
CA SER A 198 47.08 12.93 -0.94
C SER A 198 45.79 12.57 -0.21
N ILE A 199 45.57 11.27 0.04
CA ILE A 199 44.34 10.73 0.65
C ILE A 199 44.38 10.82 2.17
N GLU A 200 45.54 10.65 2.81
CA GLU A 200 45.65 10.74 4.29
C GLU A 200 45.40 12.16 4.81
N ASP A 201 45.84 13.19 4.09
CA ASP A 201 45.59 14.61 4.41
C ASP A 201 44.12 15.04 4.17
N PHE A 202 43.41 14.35 3.27
CA PHE A 202 42.00 14.63 2.98
C PHE A 202 41.05 13.81 3.85
N LEU A 203 41.38 12.53 4.12
CA LEU A 203 40.63 11.67 5.04
C LEU A 203 40.75 12.15 6.49
N SER A 204 41.89 12.70 6.91
CA SER A 204 42.03 13.35 8.22
C SER A 204 41.19 14.64 8.34
N ARG A 205 40.94 15.34 7.21
CA ARG A 205 39.97 16.45 7.15
C ARG A 205 38.52 15.97 7.14
N SER A 206 38.19 14.84 6.50
CA SER A 206 36.84 14.27 6.56
C SER A 206 36.52 13.69 7.94
N GLU A 207 37.51 13.06 8.60
CA GLU A 207 37.37 12.55 9.98
C GLU A 207 37.17 13.68 11.00
N SER A 208 37.81 14.85 10.81
CA SER A 208 37.54 16.05 11.62
C SER A 208 36.26 16.80 11.23
N MET A 209 35.62 16.43 10.11
CA MET A 209 34.34 16.96 9.63
C MET A 209 33.16 15.99 9.82
N GLY A 210 33.34 14.85 10.48
CA GLY A 210 32.28 13.87 10.79
C GLY A 210 31.14 14.41 11.67
N GLU A 211 31.23 15.65 12.16
CA GLU A 211 30.17 16.36 12.89
C GLU A 211 29.28 17.26 11.99
N LEU A 212 29.66 17.48 10.72
CA LEU A 212 28.91 18.34 9.80
C LEU A 212 27.87 17.54 9.00
N SER A 213 26.70 18.14 8.79
CA SER A 213 25.73 17.60 7.81
C SER A 213 26.31 17.66 6.40
N SER A 214 25.86 16.78 5.50
CA SER A 214 26.30 16.74 4.09
C SER A 214 26.22 18.10 3.40
N LYS A 215 25.15 18.86 3.68
CA LYS A 215 24.98 20.23 3.20
C LYS A 215 26.10 21.17 3.66
N GLN A 216 26.43 21.14 4.94
CA GLN A 216 27.51 21.97 5.51
C GLN A 216 28.87 21.56 4.95
N TYR A 217 29.08 20.26 4.70
CA TYR A 217 30.31 19.77 4.07
C TYR A 217 30.45 20.23 2.62
N ILE A 218 29.37 20.21 1.84
CA ILE A 218 29.38 20.75 0.48
C ILE A 218 29.65 22.25 0.49
N GLU A 219 29.05 23.00 1.43
CA GLU A 219 29.28 24.44 1.57
C GLU A 219 30.74 24.76 1.93
N SER A 220 31.39 23.96 2.78
CA SER A 220 32.80 24.16 3.16
C SER A 220 33.77 23.84 2.02
N GLU A 221 33.44 22.87 1.17
CA GLU A 221 34.26 22.40 0.04
C GLU A 221 33.68 22.77 -1.33
N LEU A 222 32.87 23.83 -1.42
CA LEU A 222 32.05 24.16 -2.60
C LEU A 222 32.84 24.21 -3.91
N LYS A 223 34.08 24.73 -3.89
CA LYS A 223 34.95 24.78 -5.08
C LYS A 223 35.33 23.39 -5.58
N SER A 224 35.66 22.48 -4.66
CA SER A 224 36.03 21.10 -4.95
C SER A 224 34.86 20.35 -5.58
N PHE A 225 33.67 20.46 -4.97
CA PHE A 225 32.42 19.90 -5.49
C PHE A 225 32.05 20.50 -6.86
N THR A 226 32.10 21.82 -7.00
CA THR A 226 31.80 22.50 -8.28
C THR A 226 32.73 22.01 -9.38
N SER A 227 34.04 21.93 -9.11
CA SER A 227 35.02 21.43 -10.07
C SER A 227 34.76 19.98 -10.45
N PHE A 228 34.44 19.12 -9.48
CA PHE A 228 34.16 17.69 -9.72
C PHE A 228 32.93 17.48 -10.60
N PHE A 229 31.86 18.25 -10.35
CA PHE A 229 30.60 18.16 -11.09
C PHE A 229 30.57 19.00 -12.38
N THR A 230 31.65 19.69 -12.75
CA THR A 230 31.77 20.23 -14.13
C THR A 230 31.87 19.11 -15.18
N VAL A 231 32.28 17.90 -14.77
CA VAL A 231 32.38 16.74 -15.66
C VAL A 231 31.00 16.12 -15.86
N GLU A 232 30.52 16.14 -17.10
CA GLU A 232 29.20 15.62 -17.50
C GLU A 232 28.95 14.17 -17.04
N LYS A 233 29.97 13.32 -17.07
CA LYS A 233 29.87 11.94 -16.58
C LYS A 233 29.52 11.89 -15.08
N ASN A 234 30.10 12.75 -14.27
CA ASN A 234 29.86 12.80 -12.83
C ASN A 234 28.46 13.35 -12.53
N LYS A 235 28.00 14.34 -13.30
CA LYS A 235 26.60 14.83 -13.22
C LYS A 235 25.61 13.70 -13.49
N ASN A 236 25.79 12.96 -14.59
CA ASN A 236 24.91 11.85 -14.95
C ASN A 236 24.92 10.72 -13.90
N GLN A 237 26.09 10.41 -13.33
CA GLN A 237 26.20 9.43 -12.25
C GLN A 237 25.47 9.89 -10.98
N LEU A 238 25.56 11.17 -10.64
CA LEU A 238 24.82 11.72 -9.50
C LEU A 238 23.31 11.63 -9.74
N HIS A 239 22.82 12.04 -10.90
CA HIS A 239 21.39 11.94 -11.24
C HIS A 239 20.91 10.50 -11.10
N GLN A 240 21.64 9.54 -11.68
CA GLN A 240 21.30 8.11 -11.56
C GLN A 240 21.27 7.66 -10.11
N LEU A 241 22.30 7.96 -9.32
CA LEU A 241 22.38 7.58 -7.91
C LEU A 241 21.24 8.20 -7.10
N PHE A 242 20.96 9.48 -7.31
CA PHE A 242 19.91 10.22 -6.62
C PHE A 242 18.52 9.61 -6.88
N TYR A 243 18.16 9.37 -8.14
CA TYR A 243 16.89 8.72 -8.46
C TYR A 243 16.83 7.27 -8.00
N GLN A 244 17.94 6.52 -8.07
CA GLN A 244 18.01 5.18 -7.49
C GLN A 244 17.75 5.19 -5.99
N ARG A 245 18.31 6.15 -5.23
CA ARG A 245 18.01 6.32 -3.80
C ARG A 245 16.56 6.68 -3.58
N LEU A 246 16.01 7.65 -4.32
CA LEU A 246 14.60 8.04 -4.17
C LEU A 246 13.63 6.88 -4.44
N ILE A 247 13.94 6.00 -5.39
CA ILE A 247 13.10 4.86 -5.77
C ILE A 247 13.31 3.66 -4.84
N GLY A 248 14.57 3.26 -4.65
CA GLY A 248 14.97 2.03 -3.95
C GLY A 248 15.23 2.19 -2.46
N GLY A 249 15.58 3.39 -2.02
CA GLY A 249 16.05 3.66 -0.67
C GLY A 249 17.56 3.45 -0.51
N ASN A 250 18.01 3.42 0.75
CA ASN A 250 19.40 3.12 1.07
C ASN A 250 19.69 1.62 0.89
N PRO A 251 20.84 1.23 0.31
CA PRO A 251 21.22 -0.17 0.16
C PRO A 251 21.42 -0.81 1.53
N SER A 252 21.05 -2.08 1.64
CA SER A 252 20.96 -2.83 2.89
C SER A 252 22.31 -3.27 3.48
N ASN A 253 23.44 -2.88 2.90
CA ASN A 253 24.76 -3.31 3.36
C ASN A 253 25.61 -2.14 3.88
N GLU A 254 26.14 -2.39 5.08
CA GLU A 254 27.25 -1.75 5.83
C GLU A 254 26.94 -0.41 6.54
N ASP A 255 26.95 -0.52 7.88
CA ASP A 255 27.15 0.53 8.91
C ASP A 255 26.11 1.62 9.14
N PHE A 256 24.99 1.62 8.42
CA PHE A 256 23.86 2.50 8.77
C PHE A 256 22.98 1.86 9.84
N GLU A 257 22.95 2.44 11.05
CA GLU A 257 22.07 2.03 12.15
C GLU A 257 20.64 1.80 11.64
N GLU A 258 20.00 0.74 12.14
CA GLU A 258 18.68 0.20 11.76
C GLU A 258 17.54 1.24 11.72
N TYR A 259 17.76 2.43 12.29
CA TYR A 259 16.86 3.58 12.33
C TYR A 259 17.04 4.62 11.20
N SER A 260 18.07 4.49 10.37
CA SER A 260 18.41 5.41 9.26
C SER A 260 18.04 4.87 7.86
N GLN A 261 17.30 3.75 7.81
CA GLN A 261 16.91 3.11 6.55
C GLN A 261 15.81 3.91 5.85
N PHE A 262 16.23 4.91 5.06
CA PHE A 262 15.38 5.56 4.09
C PHE A 262 14.85 4.52 3.10
N THR A 263 13.54 4.25 3.12
CA THR A 263 12.87 3.43 2.11
C THR A 263 12.44 4.34 0.97
N GLY A 264 12.88 4.03 -0.25
CA GLY A 264 12.49 4.79 -1.44
C GLY A 264 10.99 4.67 -1.74
N VAL A 265 10.44 5.66 -2.46
CA VAL A 265 9.01 5.74 -2.79
C VAL A 265 8.55 4.57 -3.64
N GLY A 266 9.42 4.04 -4.50
CA GLY A 266 9.12 2.91 -5.38
C GLY A 266 9.00 1.61 -4.61
N GLU A 267 10.01 1.29 -3.80
CA GLU A 267 10.01 0.10 -2.94
C GLU A 267 8.89 0.15 -1.89
N TRP A 268 8.61 1.32 -1.32
CA TRP A 268 7.45 1.49 -0.45
C TRP A 268 6.13 1.20 -1.18
N ALA A 269 5.90 1.84 -2.34
CA ALA A 269 4.67 1.64 -3.10
C ALA A 269 4.50 0.17 -3.47
N LYS A 270 5.58 -0.48 -3.94
CA LYS A 270 5.64 -1.91 -4.25
C LYS A 270 5.26 -2.77 -3.05
N LYS A 271 5.83 -2.50 -1.87
CA LYS A 271 5.50 -3.22 -0.63
C LYS A 271 4.02 -3.14 -0.28
N VAL A 272 3.43 -1.94 -0.31
CA VAL A 272 1.98 -1.74 -0.05
C VAL A 272 1.13 -2.50 -1.06
N PHE A 273 1.50 -2.43 -2.33
CA PHE A 273 0.76 -3.01 -3.44
C PHE A 273 0.86 -4.53 -3.48
N ASN A 274 2.02 -5.09 -3.11
CA ASN A 274 2.24 -6.53 -3.00
C ASN A 274 1.43 -7.12 -1.84
N GLU A 275 1.29 -6.39 -0.72
CA GLU A 275 0.44 -6.86 0.39
C GLU A 275 -1.03 -7.03 -0.02
N LEU A 276 -1.52 -6.17 -0.90
CA LEU A 276 -2.89 -6.24 -1.40
C LEU A 276 -3.07 -7.28 -2.51
N SER A 277 -1.98 -7.78 -3.10
CA SER A 277 -2.01 -8.67 -4.25
C SER A 277 -1.63 -10.10 -3.88
N LEU A 278 -1.92 -11.06 -4.75
CA LEU A 278 -1.48 -12.43 -4.50
C LEU A 278 0.05 -12.51 -4.62
N VAL A 279 0.68 -13.25 -3.70
CA VAL A 279 2.14 -13.43 -3.66
C VAL A 279 2.60 -14.06 -4.98
N GLY A 280 3.51 -13.38 -5.69
CA GLY A 280 4.07 -13.81 -6.98
C GLY A 280 3.61 -12.98 -8.19
N ASP A 281 2.47 -12.28 -8.13
CA ASP A 281 1.92 -11.54 -9.28
C ASP A 281 2.62 -10.19 -9.58
N ARG A 282 3.42 -9.68 -8.64
CA ARG A 282 4.04 -8.34 -8.73
C ARG A 282 5.55 -8.30 -8.58
N GLU A 283 6.18 -9.44 -8.33
CA GLU A 283 7.65 -9.53 -8.32
C GLU A 283 8.24 -9.66 -9.73
N LYS A 284 7.44 -10.09 -10.71
CA LYS A 284 7.79 -10.05 -12.12
C LYS A 284 7.38 -8.71 -12.75
N THR A 285 8.32 -7.80 -12.76
CA THR A 285 8.22 -6.46 -13.36
C THR A 285 8.78 -6.48 -14.78
N GLY A 286 8.23 -7.36 -15.65
CA GLY A 286 8.65 -7.48 -17.05
C GLY A 286 7.49 -7.87 -17.97
N PHE A 287 7.64 -7.63 -19.28
CA PHE A 287 6.59 -7.98 -20.26
C PHE A 287 6.45 -9.50 -20.46
N ASP A 288 7.37 -10.29 -19.91
CA ASP A 288 7.43 -11.75 -20.03
C ASP A 288 6.19 -12.49 -19.50
N ASP A 289 5.38 -11.84 -18.67
CA ASP A 289 4.10 -12.40 -18.21
C ASP A 289 2.93 -12.11 -19.17
N PHE A 290 3.11 -11.23 -20.16
CA PHE A 290 2.07 -10.78 -21.10
C PHE A 290 2.08 -11.54 -22.42
N TYR A 291 3.19 -12.23 -22.70
CA TYR A 291 3.37 -12.99 -23.93
C TYR A 291 4.20 -14.26 -23.67
N THR A 292 4.02 -15.25 -24.53
CA THR A 292 4.83 -16.48 -24.52
C THR A 292 5.50 -16.68 -25.86
N PHE A 293 6.75 -17.13 -25.84
CA PHE A 293 7.49 -17.56 -27.01
C PHE A 293 7.48 -19.08 -27.10
N GLU A 294 6.97 -19.61 -28.22
CA GLU A 294 7.16 -21.00 -28.60
C GLU A 294 7.96 -21.08 -29.90
N GLU A 295 9.07 -21.81 -29.88
CA GLU A 295 9.83 -22.14 -31.08
C GLU A 295 9.50 -23.57 -31.52
N LYS A 296 8.91 -23.71 -32.71
CA LYS A 296 8.57 -25.02 -33.28
C LYS A 296 8.88 -25.03 -34.78
N ASN A 297 9.67 -26.00 -35.22
CA ASN A 297 9.93 -26.27 -36.64
C ASN A 297 10.32 -25.01 -37.45
N ASN A 298 11.34 -24.28 -37.00
CA ASN A 298 11.83 -23.05 -37.65
C ASN A 298 10.77 -21.93 -37.77
N ARG A 299 9.81 -21.90 -36.83
CA ARG A 299 8.83 -20.82 -36.65
C ARG A 299 8.88 -20.35 -35.20
N LEU A 300 8.92 -19.03 -35.05
CA LEU A 300 8.71 -18.37 -33.77
C LEU A 300 7.24 -17.96 -33.65
N GLN A 301 6.54 -18.52 -32.68
CA GLN A 301 5.17 -18.15 -32.36
C GLN A 301 5.16 -17.31 -31.07
N ILE A 302 4.52 -16.15 -31.14
CA ILE A 302 4.34 -15.23 -30.02
C ILE A 302 2.85 -15.22 -29.69
N SER A 303 2.49 -15.68 -28.51
CA SER A 303 1.09 -15.70 -28.06
C SER A 303 0.88 -14.68 -26.96
N LEU A 304 -0.04 -13.74 -27.16
CA LEU A 304 -0.37 -12.68 -26.20
C LEU A 304 -1.60 -13.06 -25.36
N HIS A 305 -1.57 -12.76 -24.07
CA HIS A 305 -2.69 -13.02 -23.16
C HIS A 305 -3.76 -11.92 -23.27
N LYS A 306 -4.90 -12.25 -23.89
CA LYS A 306 -5.97 -11.29 -24.27
C LYS A 306 -6.41 -10.34 -23.14
N GLU A 307 -6.64 -10.83 -21.94
CA GLU A 307 -7.14 -10.03 -20.81
C GLU A 307 -6.12 -8.99 -20.36
N GLN A 308 -4.84 -9.35 -20.37
CA GLN A 308 -3.74 -8.48 -19.98
C GLN A 308 -3.43 -7.41 -21.04
N ILE A 309 -3.69 -7.70 -22.33
CA ILE A 309 -3.59 -6.71 -23.42
C ILE A 309 -4.58 -5.55 -23.20
N SER A 310 -5.78 -5.82 -22.69
CA SER A 310 -6.77 -4.78 -22.41
C SER A 310 -6.26 -3.80 -21.36
N ASP A 311 -5.68 -4.30 -20.27
CA ASP A 311 -5.10 -3.46 -19.22
C ASP A 311 -3.87 -2.70 -19.71
N LEU A 312 -3.00 -3.30 -20.54
CA LEU A 312 -1.90 -2.57 -21.19
C LEU A 312 -2.38 -1.49 -22.15
N SER A 313 -3.45 -1.75 -22.91
CA SER A 313 -4.09 -0.74 -23.75
C SER A 313 -4.59 0.45 -22.94
N ASN A 314 -5.21 0.17 -21.78
CA ASN A 314 -5.69 1.19 -20.86
C ASN A 314 -4.55 1.95 -20.16
N LEU A 315 -3.32 1.45 -20.18
CA LEU A 315 -2.14 2.15 -19.67
C LEU A 315 -1.34 2.86 -20.77
N GLY A 316 -1.76 2.75 -22.03
CA GLY A 316 -1.01 3.28 -23.18
C GLY A 316 0.28 2.50 -23.48
N LEU A 317 0.36 1.23 -23.05
CA LEU A 317 1.58 0.43 -23.04
C LEU A 317 1.73 -0.56 -24.21
N LEU A 318 0.77 -0.58 -25.14
CA LEU A 318 0.82 -1.54 -26.26
C LEU A 318 2.08 -1.38 -27.12
N GLN A 319 2.50 -0.14 -27.40
CA GLN A 319 3.70 0.09 -28.20
C GLN A 319 4.94 -0.43 -27.47
N SER A 320 5.08 -0.11 -26.19
CA SER A 320 6.20 -0.59 -25.36
C SER A 320 6.26 -2.11 -25.26
N LEU A 321 5.10 -2.79 -25.19
CA LEU A 321 5.03 -4.25 -25.26
C LEU A 321 5.61 -4.78 -26.58
N PHE A 322 5.22 -4.20 -27.71
CA PHE A 322 5.71 -4.63 -29.02
C PHE A 322 7.20 -4.34 -29.22
N ASP A 323 7.69 -3.22 -28.68
CA ASP A 323 9.12 -2.87 -28.71
C ASP A 323 9.96 -3.88 -27.88
N GLU A 324 9.46 -4.31 -26.71
CA GLU A 324 10.10 -5.36 -25.92
C GLU A 324 10.08 -6.71 -26.65
N ILE A 325 8.92 -7.09 -27.20
CA ILE A 325 8.80 -8.33 -27.99
C ILE A 325 9.80 -8.32 -29.15
N ALA A 326 9.92 -7.21 -29.87
CA ALA A 326 10.89 -7.06 -30.95
C ALA A 326 12.34 -7.21 -30.44
N THR A 327 12.66 -6.60 -29.30
CA THR A 327 13.98 -6.74 -28.65
C THR A 327 14.28 -8.19 -28.28
N GLN A 328 13.31 -8.91 -27.73
CA GLN A 328 13.47 -10.32 -27.34
C GLN A 328 13.62 -11.24 -28.55
N VAL A 329 12.96 -10.92 -29.67
CA VAL A 329 13.19 -11.60 -30.96
C VAL A 329 14.61 -11.34 -31.45
N GLU A 330 15.09 -10.10 -31.45
CA GLU A 330 16.47 -9.74 -31.87
C GLU A 330 17.52 -10.46 -31.02
N VAL A 331 17.32 -10.57 -29.70
CA VAL A 331 18.21 -11.28 -28.77
C VAL A 331 18.25 -12.78 -29.09
N ARG A 332 17.10 -13.41 -29.32
CA ARG A 332 17.01 -14.85 -29.63
C ARG A 332 17.58 -15.23 -30.99
N GLU A 333 17.52 -14.33 -31.97
CA GLU A 333 18.14 -14.47 -33.29
C GLU A 333 19.67 -14.20 -33.28
N GLY A 334 20.26 -13.88 -32.12
CA GLY A 334 21.72 -13.72 -31.95
C GLY A 334 22.26 -12.30 -32.20
N SER A 335 21.37 -11.31 -32.29
CA SER A 335 21.73 -9.90 -32.49
C SER A 335 21.79 -9.11 -31.17
N SER A 336 23.01 -8.95 -30.64
CA SER A 336 23.44 -7.88 -29.70
C SER A 336 22.82 -7.80 -28.28
N ASN A 337 23.62 -8.19 -27.27
CA ASN A 337 23.35 -7.95 -25.83
C ASN A 337 23.52 -6.48 -25.37
N LYS A 338 24.22 -5.62 -26.11
CA LYS A 338 24.58 -4.26 -25.63
C LYS A 338 23.46 -3.22 -25.71
N ARG A 339 22.46 -3.44 -26.58
CA ARG A 339 21.32 -2.53 -26.77
C ARG A 339 20.30 -2.66 -25.62
N SER A 340 20.11 -3.88 -25.12
CA SER A 340 19.19 -4.21 -24.02
C SER A 340 19.62 -3.57 -22.69
N GLU A 341 20.93 -3.56 -22.36
CA GLU A 341 21.44 -2.88 -21.15
C GLU A 341 21.31 -1.34 -21.20
N MET A 342 21.37 -0.73 -22.39
CA MET A 342 21.17 0.72 -22.57
C MET A 342 19.70 1.16 -22.48
N ILE A 343 18.75 0.30 -22.86
CA ILE A 343 17.31 0.59 -22.76
C ILE A 343 16.87 0.54 -21.28
N LEU A 344 17.33 -0.47 -20.54
CA LEU A 344 16.99 -0.67 -19.12
C LEU A 344 17.55 0.42 -18.18
N SER A 345 18.68 1.05 -18.52
CA SER A 345 19.35 2.04 -17.65
C SER A 345 18.87 3.49 -17.84
N ARG A 346 18.26 3.82 -18.99
CA ARG A 346 17.60 5.13 -19.22
C ARG A 346 16.24 5.23 -18.53
N ASP A 347 15.59 4.11 -18.22
CA ASP A 347 14.20 4.10 -17.74
C ASP A 347 14.02 4.51 -16.27
N ILE A 348 15.06 4.46 -15.42
CA ILE A 348 14.92 4.71 -13.98
C ILE A 348 14.69 6.20 -13.67
N VAL A 349 15.48 7.11 -14.26
CA VAL A 349 15.37 8.55 -14.02
C VAL A 349 14.05 9.09 -14.58
N ASP A 350 13.74 8.75 -15.83
CA ASP A 350 12.50 9.15 -16.49
C ASP A 350 11.25 8.56 -15.83
N SER A 351 11.38 7.47 -15.05
CA SER A 351 10.21 6.82 -14.45
C SER A 351 9.50 7.69 -13.42
N VAL A 352 10.23 8.47 -12.62
CA VAL A 352 9.62 9.32 -11.57
C VAL A 352 8.76 10.42 -12.20
N GLU A 353 9.30 11.07 -13.23
CA GLU A 353 8.59 12.08 -14.01
C GLU A 353 7.37 11.47 -14.72
N ARG A 354 7.55 10.36 -15.45
CA ARG A 354 6.45 9.71 -16.19
C ARG A 354 5.31 9.22 -15.29
N ILE A 355 5.58 8.72 -14.08
CA ILE A 355 4.49 8.35 -13.13
C ILE A 355 3.80 9.59 -12.60
N SER A 356 4.56 10.64 -12.25
CA SER A 356 3.99 11.89 -11.80
C SER A 356 3.04 12.46 -12.86
N ASP A 357 3.47 12.49 -14.12
CA ASP A 357 2.67 12.97 -15.25
C ASP A 357 1.45 12.09 -15.52
N TRP A 358 1.62 10.78 -15.47
CA TRP A 358 0.50 9.84 -15.55
C TRP A 358 -0.51 10.12 -14.44
N TYR A 359 -0.06 10.32 -13.20
CA TYR A 359 -0.95 10.62 -12.08
C TYR A 359 -1.67 11.96 -12.26
N ILE A 360 -0.99 13.02 -12.69
CA ILE A 360 -1.61 14.34 -12.95
C ILE A 360 -2.77 14.23 -13.94
N GLN A 361 -2.65 13.35 -14.95
CA GLN A 361 -3.69 13.17 -15.97
C GLN A 361 -4.82 12.23 -15.55
N ASN A 362 -4.51 11.24 -14.71
CA ASN A 362 -5.43 10.16 -14.34
C ASN A 362 -5.96 10.26 -12.90
N SER A 363 -5.59 11.30 -12.14
CA SER A 363 -6.06 11.50 -10.76
C SER A 363 -7.57 11.62 -10.71
N VAL A 364 -8.17 11.02 -9.67
CA VAL A 364 -9.60 11.17 -9.38
C VAL A 364 -9.88 12.25 -8.35
N ASP A 365 -8.83 12.93 -7.88
CA ASP A 365 -8.86 14.08 -6.97
C ASP A 365 -9.63 13.80 -5.67
N MET A 366 -9.51 12.57 -5.15
CA MET A 366 -10.13 12.18 -3.88
C MET A 366 -9.70 13.08 -2.72
N PHE A 367 -8.44 13.50 -2.74
CA PHE A 367 -7.87 14.46 -1.81
C PHE A 367 -6.83 15.33 -2.52
N SER A 368 -6.79 16.60 -2.14
CA SER A 368 -5.82 17.59 -2.64
C SER A 368 -4.58 17.67 -1.75
N ARG A 369 -4.76 17.39 -0.44
CA ARG A 369 -3.73 17.57 0.58
C ARG A 369 -3.58 16.30 1.44
N ILE A 370 -2.33 16.02 1.78
CA ILE A 370 -1.86 14.92 2.66
C ILE A 370 -2.70 14.82 3.94
N ASN A 371 -2.93 15.95 4.60
CA ASN A 371 -3.68 16.02 5.86
C ASN A 371 -5.17 15.68 5.75
N GLN A 372 -5.68 15.36 4.55
CA GLN A 372 -7.04 14.85 4.36
C GLN A 372 -7.11 13.33 4.49
N ILE A 373 -6.00 12.59 4.35
CA ILE A 373 -5.96 11.13 4.47
C ILE A 373 -6.54 10.64 5.81
N PRO A 374 -6.19 11.21 6.98
CA PRO A 374 -6.78 10.80 8.26
C PRO A 374 -8.31 10.81 8.27
N LYS A 375 -8.92 11.77 7.55
CA LYS A 375 -10.38 11.90 7.45
C LYS A 375 -10.99 10.73 6.66
N PHE A 376 -10.30 10.27 5.60
CA PHE A 376 -10.68 9.08 4.84
C PHE A 376 -10.53 7.81 5.67
N LEU A 377 -9.43 7.66 6.42
CA LEU A 377 -9.22 6.49 7.28
C LEU A 377 -10.33 6.38 8.33
N ALA A 378 -10.62 7.49 9.01
CA ALA A 378 -11.71 7.55 9.98
C ALA A 378 -13.07 7.27 9.33
N TYR A 379 -13.30 7.72 8.10
CA TYR A 379 -14.55 7.50 7.37
C TYR A 379 -14.75 6.01 7.04
N ILE A 380 -13.70 5.34 6.55
CA ILE A 380 -13.70 3.89 6.28
C ILE A 380 -13.95 3.11 7.58
N LEU A 381 -13.23 3.43 8.65
CA LEU A 381 -13.40 2.76 9.95
C LEU A 381 -14.79 3.00 10.56
N LYS A 382 -15.34 4.20 10.37
CA LYS A 382 -16.71 4.52 10.80
C LYS A 382 -17.72 3.66 10.08
N PHE A 383 -17.59 3.55 8.77
CA PHE A 383 -18.45 2.71 7.96
C PHE A 383 -18.41 1.24 8.41
N ASP A 384 -17.21 0.69 8.61
CA ASP A 384 -17.02 -0.69 9.10
C ASP A 384 -17.65 -0.89 10.48
N THR A 385 -17.49 0.08 11.39
CA THR A 385 -18.08 0.05 12.73
C THR A 385 -19.61 0.12 12.67
N GLU A 386 -20.17 0.89 11.74
CA GLU A 386 -21.63 1.08 11.63
C GLU A 386 -22.34 -0.13 11.02
N HIS A 387 -21.69 -0.85 10.11
CA HIS A 387 -22.27 -1.96 9.36
C HIS A 387 -21.74 -3.34 9.76
N ALA A 388 -20.84 -3.41 10.74
CA ALA A 388 -20.11 -4.63 11.13
C ALA A 388 -19.43 -5.30 9.91
N LEU A 389 -18.72 -4.49 9.13
CA LEU A 389 -18.01 -4.91 7.91
C LEU A 389 -16.49 -4.82 8.08
N GLY A 390 -15.75 -5.32 7.08
CA GLY A 390 -14.30 -5.22 7.04
C GLY A 390 -13.63 -5.90 8.24
N ILE A 391 -12.92 -5.11 9.04
CA ILE A 391 -12.21 -5.61 10.25
C ILE A 391 -13.17 -6.13 11.33
N PHE A 392 -14.47 -5.84 11.22
CA PHE A 392 -15.53 -6.32 12.10
C PHE A 392 -16.44 -7.38 11.46
N ASP A 393 -16.19 -7.79 10.21
CA ASP A 393 -16.97 -8.83 9.54
C ASP A 393 -16.54 -10.24 9.99
N VAL A 394 -17.29 -10.81 10.91
CA VAL A 394 -17.03 -12.16 11.46
C VAL A 394 -17.02 -13.26 10.40
N GLN A 395 -17.71 -13.08 9.27
CA GLN A 395 -17.79 -14.11 8.22
C GLN A 395 -16.48 -14.24 7.45
N ILE A 396 -15.62 -13.22 7.52
CA ILE A 396 -14.27 -13.23 6.95
C ILE A 396 -13.19 -13.17 8.04
N GLY A 397 -13.52 -13.52 9.29
CA GLY A 397 -12.55 -13.56 10.40
C GLY A 397 -12.25 -12.19 11.02
N GLY A 398 -13.12 -11.21 10.82
CA GLY A 398 -13.16 -9.97 11.56
C GLY A 398 -13.64 -10.17 13.00
N VAL A 399 -13.55 -9.09 13.78
CA VAL A 399 -13.86 -9.08 15.21
C VAL A 399 -15.36 -8.88 15.43
N ASN A 400 -15.97 -9.73 16.26
CA ASN A 400 -17.38 -9.62 16.60
C ASN A 400 -17.64 -8.52 17.64
N LEU A 401 -18.26 -7.41 17.23
CA LEU A 401 -18.75 -6.38 18.14
C LEU A 401 -20.03 -6.80 18.90
N ASP A 402 -20.78 -7.78 18.40
CA ASP A 402 -22.10 -8.18 18.94
C ASP A 402 -22.07 -9.35 19.95
N GLY A 403 -20.88 -9.81 20.38
CA GLY A 403 -20.71 -10.88 21.37
C GLY A 403 -21.56 -10.69 22.64
N ARG A 404 -22.16 -11.77 23.17
CA ARG A 404 -23.22 -11.72 24.22
C ARG A 404 -22.74 -11.53 25.66
N GLY A 405 -21.45 -11.58 25.94
CA GLY A 405 -20.90 -11.07 27.20
C GLY A 405 -20.19 -9.76 26.91
N LEU A 406 -20.05 -8.89 27.91
CA LEU A 406 -19.12 -7.74 27.99
C LEU A 406 -19.79 -6.37 28.01
N ASN A 407 -19.29 -5.56 28.92
CA ASN A 407 -19.93 -4.36 29.43
C ASN A 407 -19.76 -3.18 28.46
N GLY A 408 -20.89 -2.62 28.00
CA GLY A 408 -21.06 -1.23 27.60
C GLY A 408 -20.45 -0.76 26.28
N PHE A 409 -19.15 -0.97 26.00
CA PHE A 409 -18.48 -0.32 24.86
C PHE A 409 -18.23 -1.20 23.65
N ASN A 410 -18.14 -2.52 23.85
CA ASN A 410 -17.95 -3.45 22.72
C ASN A 410 -19.17 -3.53 21.80
N ARG A 411 -20.30 -2.93 22.23
CA ARG A 411 -21.48 -2.64 21.42
C ARG A 411 -21.69 -1.12 21.36
N PRO A 412 -20.88 -0.36 20.63
CA PRO A 412 -21.05 1.09 20.58
C PRO A 412 -22.37 1.39 19.87
N LYS A 413 -23.42 1.66 20.65
CA LYS A 413 -24.76 1.93 20.12
C LYS A 413 -24.87 3.38 19.71
N LYS A 414 -24.21 4.27 20.44
CA LYS A 414 -24.22 5.70 20.17
C LYS A 414 -23.11 6.07 19.20
N THR A 415 -23.39 7.03 18.31
CA THR A 415 -22.40 7.57 17.36
C THR A 415 -21.12 8.05 18.06
N SER A 416 -21.24 8.64 19.24
CA SER A 416 -20.09 9.07 20.04
C SER A 416 -19.20 7.89 20.43
N GLU A 417 -19.75 6.79 20.94
CA GLU A 417 -18.99 5.60 21.35
C GLU A 417 -18.23 5.00 20.17
N LYS A 418 -18.89 4.94 18.99
CA LYS A 418 -18.25 4.52 17.73
C LYS A 418 -17.06 5.43 17.38
N ASN A 419 -17.24 6.74 17.47
CA ASN A 419 -16.18 7.71 17.19
C ASN A 419 -14.96 7.52 18.12
N PHE A 420 -15.17 7.26 19.42
CA PHE A 420 -14.09 7.00 20.36
C PHE A 420 -13.38 5.68 20.09
N LEU A 421 -14.10 4.61 19.77
CA LEU A 421 -13.50 3.34 19.34
C LEU A 421 -12.57 3.56 18.14
N ILE A 422 -13.06 4.27 17.11
CA ILE A 422 -12.27 4.60 15.91
C ILE A 422 -11.06 5.44 16.27
N SER A 423 -11.20 6.44 17.14
CA SER A 423 -10.10 7.25 17.63
C SER A 423 -9.04 6.45 18.39
N VAL A 424 -9.44 5.45 19.17
CA VAL A 424 -8.52 4.52 19.85
C VAL A 424 -7.80 3.63 18.85
N ILE A 425 -8.49 3.11 17.83
CA ILE A 425 -7.86 2.37 16.73
C ILE A 425 -6.84 3.25 15.99
N ILE A 426 -7.19 4.50 15.68
CA ILE A 426 -6.27 5.44 15.03
C ILE A 426 -5.05 5.70 15.92
N LYS A 427 -5.25 6.01 17.21
CA LYS A 427 -4.15 6.31 18.14
C LYS A 427 -3.20 5.12 18.30
N TYR A 428 -3.72 3.95 18.64
CA TYR A 428 -2.85 2.83 19.00
C TYR A 428 -2.41 2.03 17.78
N CYS A 429 -3.30 1.73 16.84
CA CYS A 429 -2.91 0.96 15.66
C CYS A 429 -2.23 1.83 14.60
N LEU A 430 -2.80 2.96 14.21
CA LEU A 430 -2.28 3.68 13.03
C LEU A 430 -1.18 4.69 13.38
N TYR A 431 -1.28 5.35 14.54
CA TYR A 431 -0.28 6.33 14.97
C TYR A 431 0.90 5.66 15.70
N HIS A 432 0.64 4.69 16.59
CA HIS A 432 1.68 3.96 17.34
C HIS A 432 2.03 2.57 16.78
N ASN A 433 1.46 2.18 15.63
CA ASN A 433 1.76 0.91 14.95
C ASN A 433 1.47 -0.37 15.78
N MET A 434 0.52 -0.35 16.72
CA MET A 434 0.10 -1.54 17.46
C MET A 434 -0.74 -2.47 16.57
N ASP A 435 -0.51 -3.78 16.67
CA ASP A 435 -1.37 -4.78 16.04
C ASP A 435 -2.83 -4.67 16.54
N PHE A 436 -3.80 -4.67 15.60
CA PHE A 436 -5.23 -4.50 15.93
C PHE A 436 -5.76 -5.63 16.80
N ARG A 437 -5.31 -6.87 16.59
CA ARG A 437 -5.77 -8.00 17.39
C ARG A 437 -5.29 -7.90 18.82
N THR A 438 -4.07 -7.42 19.03
CA THR A 438 -3.49 -7.11 20.35
C THR A 438 -4.30 -6.02 21.05
N LEU A 439 -4.57 -4.91 20.36
CA LEU A 439 -5.43 -3.83 20.88
C LEU A 439 -6.81 -4.37 21.29
N TYR A 440 -7.40 -5.20 20.44
CA TYR A 440 -8.72 -5.75 20.66
C TYR A 440 -8.76 -6.71 21.86
N LEU A 441 -7.96 -7.78 21.84
CA LEU A 441 -8.04 -8.85 22.84
C LEU A 441 -7.59 -8.40 24.23
N ASN A 442 -6.58 -7.53 24.31
CA ASN A 442 -5.97 -7.18 25.59
C ASN A 442 -6.59 -5.95 26.25
N TYR A 443 -7.16 -5.03 25.47
CA TYR A 443 -7.60 -3.73 25.99
C TYR A 443 -9.06 -3.42 25.67
N ILE A 444 -9.50 -3.53 24.40
CA ILE A 444 -10.90 -3.23 24.04
C ILE A 444 -11.84 -4.26 24.68
N TYR A 445 -11.48 -5.55 24.61
CA TYR A 445 -12.27 -6.65 25.16
C TYR A 445 -12.44 -6.56 26.68
N THR A 446 -11.42 -6.07 27.38
CA THR A 446 -11.32 -6.03 28.85
C THR A 446 -11.73 -4.67 29.45
N SER A 447 -12.05 -3.68 28.62
CA SER A 447 -12.34 -2.32 29.08
C SER A 447 -13.59 -2.25 29.98
N PRO A 448 -13.48 -1.67 31.20
CA PRO A 448 -14.58 -1.61 32.14
C PRO A 448 -15.52 -0.44 31.82
N ILE A 449 -16.67 -0.73 31.22
CA ILE A 449 -17.68 0.30 30.94
C ILE A 449 -18.94 0.05 31.74
N SER A 450 -19.50 1.11 32.33
CA SER A 450 -20.71 1.03 33.13
C SER A 450 -21.92 1.56 32.37
N ASN A 451 -23.03 0.82 32.40
CA ASN A 451 -24.30 1.27 31.83
C ASN A 451 -24.92 2.45 32.61
N ASN A 452 -24.41 2.76 33.80
CA ASN A 452 -24.99 3.77 34.71
C ASN A 452 -24.36 5.17 34.57
N LYS A 453 -23.39 5.35 33.67
CA LYS A 453 -22.67 6.62 33.47
C LYS A 453 -23.22 7.40 32.27
N SER A 454 -23.03 8.72 32.28
CA SER A 454 -23.34 9.56 31.13
C SER A 454 -22.44 9.21 29.92
N THR A 455 -22.85 9.61 28.70
CA THR A 455 -22.05 9.34 27.49
C THR A 455 -20.64 9.95 27.57
N VAL A 456 -20.54 11.16 28.15
CA VAL A 456 -19.26 11.86 28.32
C VAL A 456 -18.40 11.13 29.36
N GLU A 457 -18.97 10.78 30.52
CA GLU A 457 -18.27 10.03 31.56
C GLU A 457 -17.75 8.66 31.08
N ASN A 458 -18.55 7.94 30.29
CA ASN A 458 -18.12 6.67 29.70
C ASN A 458 -17.01 6.87 28.67
N SER A 459 -17.07 7.92 27.86
CA SER A 459 -16.02 8.24 26.88
C SER A 459 -14.70 8.57 27.58
N MET A 460 -14.74 9.35 28.66
CA MET A 460 -13.55 9.74 29.40
C MET A 460 -12.98 8.60 30.24
N ALA A 461 -13.84 7.80 30.87
CA ALA A 461 -13.40 6.58 31.57
C ALA A 461 -12.72 5.61 30.59
N PHE A 462 -13.26 5.49 29.37
CA PHE A 462 -12.65 4.69 28.31
C PHE A 462 -11.27 5.23 27.92
N ILE A 463 -11.15 6.52 27.58
CA ILE A 463 -9.84 7.12 27.25
C ILE A 463 -8.83 6.91 28.38
N LYS A 464 -9.23 7.21 29.62
CA LYS A 464 -8.38 7.08 30.80
C LYS A 464 -7.89 5.64 31.00
N TYR A 465 -8.75 4.64 30.80
CA TYR A 465 -8.38 3.23 30.83
C TYR A 465 -7.26 2.92 29.82
N PHE A 466 -7.38 3.35 28.57
CA PHE A 466 -6.33 3.11 27.56
C PHE A 466 -5.05 3.88 27.86
N GLU A 467 -5.16 5.11 28.34
CA GLU A 467 -3.99 5.88 28.74
C GLU A 467 -3.25 5.24 29.91
N GLU A 468 -3.93 4.74 30.93
CA GLU A 468 -3.29 4.12 32.10
C GLU A 468 -2.67 2.75 31.77
N ASN A 469 -3.33 1.93 30.93
CA ASN A 469 -2.90 0.55 30.67
C ASN A 469 -1.91 0.42 29.50
N ILE A 470 -1.72 1.46 28.68
CA ILE A 470 -0.85 1.41 27.50
C ILE A 470 0.33 2.40 27.58
N LYS A 471 0.29 3.42 28.46
CA LYS A 471 1.34 4.48 28.55
C LYS A 471 2.77 3.96 28.78
N GLU A 472 2.95 2.81 29.41
CA GLU A 472 4.28 2.31 29.80
C GLU A 472 5.03 1.54 28.69
N ASN A 473 4.39 1.21 27.56
CA ASN A 473 4.94 0.26 26.58
C ASN A 473 5.13 0.80 25.15
N ILE A 474 4.95 2.11 24.91
CA ILE A 474 5.04 2.67 23.55
C ILE A 474 6.05 3.81 23.50
N ASP A 475 7.28 3.47 23.15
CA ASP A 475 8.39 4.41 22.91
C ASP A 475 8.61 4.57 21.40
N PHE A 476 7.56 4.99 20.68
CA PHE A 476 7.61 5.13 19.22
C PHE A 476 7.18 6.53 18.77
N ASP A 477 8.01 7.14 17.90
CA ASP A 477 7.68 8.35 17.15
C ASP A 477 6.47 8.09 16.25
N GLY A 478 5.29 8.52 16.72
CA GLY A 478 4.05 8.31 15.99
C GLY A 478 3.99 9.05 14.66
N ASN A 479 3.11 8.61 13.76
CA ASN A 479 2.96 9.24 12.45
C ASN A 479 2.34 10.65 12.55
N GLU A 480 3.12 11.69 12.24
CA GLU A 480 2.69 13.10 12.35
C GLU A 480 1.40 13.43 11.57
N ILE A 481 1.11 12.75 10.45
CA ILE A 481 -0.13 12.97 9.68
C ILE A 481 -1.38 12.62 10.51
N LEU A 482 -1.26 11.69 11.45
CA LEU A 482 -2.35 11.24 12.32
C LEU A 482 -2.41 11.93 13.68
N LYS A 483 -1.46 12.81 14.00
CA LYS A 483 -1.31 13.41 15.33
C LYS A 483 -2.58 14.11 15.83
N GLU A 484 -3.24 14.90 14.97
CA GLU A 484 -4.51 15.55 15.32
C GLU A 484 -5.57 14.51 15.72
N TRP A 485 -5.63 13.38 15.02
CA TRP A 485 -6.64 12.34 15.23
C TRP A 485 -6.33 11.42 16.40
N ALA A 486 -5.03 11.19 16.66
CA ALA A 486 -4.51 10.39 17.77
C ALA A 486 -4.51 11.13 19.12
N ASP A 487 -4.60 12.47 19.11
CA ASP A 487 -4.63 13.25 20.33
C ASP A 487 -5.97 13.13 21.08
N LEU A 488 -6.00 12.26 22.09
CA LEU A 488 -7.15 12.02 22.97
C LEU A 488 -6.95 12.62 24.37
N ALA A 489 -5.75 13.15 24.65
CA ALA A 489 -5.42 13.68 25.95
C ALA A 489 -6.05 15.05 26.17
N GLU A 490 -6.18 15.43 27.43
CA GLU A 490 -6.53 16.81 27.78
C GLU A 490 -5.42 17.79 27.36
N THR A 491 -5.81 18.89 26.72
CA THR A 491 -4.91 19.94 26.25
C THR A 491 -5.05 21.21 27.09
N LYS A 492 -4.06 22.12 26.97
CA LYS A 492 -4.11 23.44 27.63
C LYS A 492 -5.34 24.26 27.19
N ASP A 493 -5.79 24.08 25.95
CA ASP A 493 -6.96 24.78 25.41
C ASP A 493 -8.27 24.26 26.02
N ASP A 494 -8.36 22.96 26.36
CA ASP A 494 -9.53 22.41 27.05
C ASP A 494 -9.66 22.97 28.47
N ARG A 495 -8.51 23.20 29.15
CA ARG A 495 -8.45 23.81 30.49
C ARG A 495 -8.83 25.28 30.48
N LYS A 496 -8.56 25.99 29.38
CA LYS A 496 -8.73 27.45 29.31
C LYS A 496 -10.21 27.83 29.49
N GLY A 497 -10.50 28.57 30.56
CA GLY A 497 -11.84 29.05 30.88
C GLY A 497 -12.80 27.99 31.42
N SER A 498 -12.31 26.77 31.72
CA SER A 498 -13.08 25.73 32.41
C SER A 498 -12.88 25.85 33.92
N LYS A 499 -13.96 25.70 34.70
CA LYS A 499 -13.93 25.77 36.17
C LYS A 499 -14.08 24.41 36.84
N THR A 500 -14.54 23.40 36.11
CA THR A 500 -14.80 22.04 36.62
C THR A 500 -14.21 20.98 35.68
N GLN A 501 -13.97 19.77 36.20
CA GLN A 501 -13.51 18.64 35.37
C GLN A 501 -14.58 18.24 34.33
N ASP A 502 -15.86 18.32 34.69
CA ASP A 502 -16.96 17.99 33.77
C ASP A 502 -16.99 18.91 32.53
N GLU A 503 -16.63 20.18 32.69
CA GLU A 503 -16.50 21.13 31.58
C GLU A 503 -15.31 20.78 30.66
N ILE A 504 -14.19 20.35 31.25
CA ILE A 504 -13.00 19.90 30.52
C ILE A 504 -13.32 18.62 29.74
N ASP A 505 -13.90 17.62 30.40
CA ASP A 505 -14.30 16.35 29.82
C ASP A 505 -15.27 16.55 28.65
N SER A 506 -16.21 17.48 28.80
CA SER A 506 -17.13 17.87 27.73
C SER A 506 -16.40 18.51 26.54
N LYS A 507 -15.37 19.34 26.78
CA LYS A 507 -14.56 19.94 25.71
C LYS A 507 -13.73 18.89 24.97
N VAL A 508 -13.06 17.98 25.68
CA VAL A 508 -12.33 16.85 25.08
C VAL A 508 -13.30 16.00 24.24
N HIS A 509 -14.46 15.67 24.81
CA HIS A 509 -15.48 14.89 24.11
C HIS A 509 -15.95 15.56 22.81
N ASN A 510 -16.23 16.86 22.88
CA ASN A 510 -16.64 17.65 21.73
C ASN A 510 -15.52 17.78 20.69
N ARG A 511 -14.26 17.91 21.11
CA ARG A 511 -13.10 17.99 20.20
C ARG A 511 -12.99 16.71 19.36
N VAL A 512 -13.02 15.54 20.01
CA VAL A 512 -12.98 14.25 19.32
C VAL A 512 -14.17 14.12 18.37
N THR A 513 -15.39 14.39 18.85
CA THR A 513 -16.61 14.29 18.04
C THR A 513 -16.62 15.25 16.85
N ASN A 514 -16.05 16.46 16.99
CA ASN A 514 -15.99 17.45 15.92
C ASN A 514 -15.07 17.02 14.77
N ARG A 515 -14.09 16.13 14.98
CA ARG A 515 -13.27 15.55 13.90
C ARG A 515 -14.13 14.78 12.90
N PHE A 516 -15.08 14.00 13.40
CA PHE A 516 -15.99 13.17 12.60
C PHE A 516 -17.03 13.99 11.81
N LYS A 517 -17.30 15.23 12.23
CA LYS A 517 -18.12 16.17 11.43
C LYS A 517 -17.41 16.67 10.17
N ARG A 518 -16.08 16.53 10.10
CA ARG A 518 -15.23 16.99 9.00
C ARG A 518 -14.86 15.87 8.02
N MET A 519 -15.55 14.72 8.08
CA MET A 519 -15.33 13.60 7.19
C MET A 519 -15.50 13.99 5.71
N PRO A 520 -14.76 13.34 4.80
CA PRO A 520 -14.78 13.69 3.39
C PRO A 520 -16.19 13.53 2.82
N ARG A 521 -16.60 14.50 2.01
CA ARG A 521 -17.79 14.44 1.15
C ARG A 521 -17.31 14.73 -0.27
N HIS A 522 -17.77 13.98 -1.26
CA HIS A 522 -17.43 14.32 -2.62
C HIS A 522 -18.26 15.54 -3.05
N GLN A 523 -17.59 16.62 -3.42
CA GLN A 523 -18.22 17.74 -4.11
C GLN A 523 -18.06 17.53 -5.61
N SER A 524 -19.16 17.33 -6.33
CA SER A 524 -19.13 17.42 -7.80
C SER A 524 -18.99 18.89 -8.21
N SER A 525 -18.47 19.16 -9.41
CA SER A 525 -18.42 20.51 -10.01
C SER A 525 -19.80 21.20 -10.12
N LYS A 526 -20.88 20.46 -9.87
CA LYS A 526 -22.28 20.94 -9.87
C LYS A 526 -22.84 21.22 -8.47
N SER A 527 -22.01 21.49 -7.46
CA SER A 527 -22.41 21.89 -6.08
C SER A 527 -23.17 20.86 -5.22
N PHE A 528 -23.44 19.66 -5.75
CA PHE A 528 -24.03 18.58 -4.96
C PHE A 528 -22.95 17.84 -4.17
N THR A 529 -23.15 17.70 -2.86
CA THR A 529 -22.37 16.81 -2.00
C THR A 529 -22.99 15.41 -2.04
N SER A 530 -22.28 14.44 -2.58
CA SER A 530 -22.66 13.02 -2.51
C SER A 530 -21.69 12.27 -1.61
N ASP A 531 -22.22 11.34 -0.82
CA ASP A 531 -21.40 10.43 -0.04
C ASP A 531 -20.75 9.39 -0.97
N TYR A 532 -19.49 9.02 -0.70
CA TYR A 532 -18.73 8.10 -1.54
C TYR A 532 -19.34 6.69 -1.54
N LEU A 533 -19.92 6.25 -0.43
CA LEU A 533 -20.49 4.90 -0.29
C LEU A 533 -22.01 4.83 -0.56
N ASP A 534 -22.68 5.98 -0.66
CA ASP A 534 -24.13 6.05 -0.93
C ASP A 534 -24.45 6.06 -2.43
N SER A 535 -23.53 6.50 -3.28
CA SER A 535 -23.73 6.62 -4.73
C SER A 535 -22.99 5.55 -5.51
N GLU A 536 -23.73 4.62 -6.12
CA GLU A 536 -23.19 3.56 -6.98
C GLU A 536 -22.44 4.11 -8.19
N ASP A 537 -23.01 5.12 -8.85
CA ASP A 537 -22.42 5.70 -10.05
C ASP A 537 -21.11 6.44 -9.74
N LEU A 538 -20.95 6.98 -8.53
CA LEU A 538 -19.82 7.83 -8.20
C LEU A 538 -18.50 7.06 -8.20
N LEU A 539 -18.37 6.02 -7.39
CA LEU A 539 -17.14 5.23 -7.30
C LEU A 539 -16.82 4.55 -8.63
N ASN A 540 -17.84 4.00 -9.30
CA ASN A 540 -17.69 3.40 -10.62
C ASN A 540 -17.17 4.42 -11.64
N ASN A 541 -17.66 5.67 -11.61
CA ASN A 541 -17.18 6.73 -12.49
C ASN A 541 -15.77 7.19 -12.17
N LEU A 542 -15.38 7.26 -10.90
CA LEU A 542 -14.00 7.60 -10.51
C LEU A 542 -13.02 6.52 -10.98
N ILE A 543 -13.33 5.25 -10.75
CA ILE A 543 -12.48 4.15 -11.20
C ILE A 543 -12.43 4.10 -12.73
N LYS A 544 -13.57 4.30 -13.42
CA LYS A 544 -13.59 4.41 -14.88
C LYS A 544 -12.77 5.58 -15.39
N LYS A 545 -12.80 6.73 -14.72
CA LYS A 545 -11.96 7.89 -15.05
C LYS A 545 -10.50 7.48 -14.99
N GLN A 546 -10.07 6.88 -13.89
CA GLN A 546 -8.69 6.43 -13.71
C GLN A 546 -8.26 5.31 -14.69
N LYS A 547 -9.17 4.37 -15.02
CA LYS A 547 -8.89 3.22 -15.90
C LYS A 547 -8.94 3.57 -17.39
N TYR A 548 -9.84 4.45 -17.81
CA TYR A 548 -10.16 4.66 -19.24
C TYR A 548 -9.76 6.02 -19.79
N GLN A 549 -9.24 6.95 -18.97
CA GLN A 549 -8.75 8.24 -19.49
C GLN A 549 -7.65 8.06 -20.54
N SER A 550 -6.86 6.98 -20.46
CA SER A 550 -5.76 6.74 -21.39
C SER A 550 -6.16 6.20 -22.77
N SER A 551 -7.42 5.78 -22.94
CA SER A 551 -7.94 5.26 -24.22
C SER A 551 -8.13 6.33 -25.32
N THR A 552 -7.93 7.61 -24.99
CA THR A 552 -8.13 8.73 -25.93
C THR A 552 -6.89 9.13 -26.74
N GLY A 553 -5.78 8.41 -26.60
CA GLY A 553 -4.56 8.58 -27.41
C GLY A 553 -3.75 9.86 -27.13
N LYS A 554 -4.11 10.63 -26.09
CA LYS A 554 -3.43 11.88 -25.69
C LYS A 554 -2.76 11.83 -24.31
N THR A 555 -2.77 10.67 -23.66
CA THR A 555 -2.29 10.53 -22.29
C THR A 555 -0.88 9.98 -22.24
N VAL A 556 -0.10 10.45 -21.26
CA VAL A 556 1.21 9.91 -20.93
C VAL A 556 1.06 8.43 -20.54
N ALA A 557 1.86 7.57 -21.14
CA ALA A 557 1.85 6.14 -20.84
C ALA A 557 2.40 5.86 -19.44
N TYR A 558 1.86 4.87 -18.75
CA TYR A 558 2.43 4.42 -17.48
C TYR A 558 3.84 3.88 -17.70
N PRO A 559 4.87 4.21 -16.91
CA PRO A 559 6.22 3.69 -17.15
C PRO A 559 6.34 2.25 -16.62
N PHE A 560 6.23 1.29 -17.53
CA PHE A 560 6.16 -0.13 -17.21
C PHE A 560 7.50 -0.75 -16.80
N ASN A 561 8.62 -0.29 -17.37
CA ASN A 561 9.97 -0.69 -16.98
C ASN A 561 10.48 0.03 -15.72
N SER A 562 9.56 0.67 -14.98
CA SER A 562 9.92 1.33 -13.74
C SER A 562 9.91 0.36 -12.57
N SER A 563 10.65 0.69 -11.51
CA SER A 563 10.59 -0.06 -10.26
C SER A 563 9.27 0.13 -9.49
N PHE A 564 8.29 0.83 -10.08
CA PHE A 564 6.99 1.08 -9.46
C PHE A 564 5.96 0.01 -9.86
N PRO A 565 5.11 -0.42 -8.93
CA PRO A 565 4.12 -1.44 -9.21
C PRO A 565 3.01 -0.89 -10.12
N LEU A 566 2.34 -1.76 -10.89
CA LEU A 566 1.16 -1.35 -11.66
C LEU A 566 -0.01 -0.93 -10.75
N PRO A 567 -0.93 -0.07 -11.23
CA PRO A 567 -2.15 0.30 -10.50
C PRO A 567 -2.94 -0.92 -10.00
N LEU A 568 -3.67 -0.78 -8.89
CA LEU A 568 -4.37 -1.91 -8.23
C LEU A 568 -5.52 -2.49 -9.06
N TRP A 569 -6.08 -1.74 -9.99
CA TRP A 569 -7.14 -2.22 -10.89
C TRP A 569 -6.61 -3.05 -12.07
N VAL A 570 -5.28 -3.14 -12.27
CA VAL A 570 -4.68 -3.99 -13.29
C VAL A 570 -4.71 -5.43 -12.79
N THR A 571 -5.39 -6.28 -13.55
CA THR A 571 -5.61 -7.68 -13.18
C THR A 571 -4.35 -8.47 -13.51
N ARG A 572 -3.71 -9.04 -12.49
CA ARG A 572 -2.67 -10.05 -12.67
C ARG A 572 -3.09 -11.27 -11.88
N ILE A 573 -3.64 -12.26 -12.57
CA ILE A 573 -3.84 -13.61 -12.04
C ILE A 573 -3.47 -14.55 -13.18
N ASN A 574 -2.21 -15.00 -13.18
CA ASN A 574 -1.72 -16.01 -14.11
C ASN A 574 -1.84 -17.41 -13.50
#